data_AF-A0A7C1Q901-F1
#
_entry.id   AF-A0A7C1Q901-F1
#
_cell.length_a   1.000
_cell.length_b   1.000
_cell.length_c   1.000
_cell.angle_alpha   90.00
_cell.angle_beta   90.00
_cell.angle_gamma   90.00
#
_symmetry.space_group_name_H-M   'P 1'
#
loop_
_entity.id
_entity.type
_entity.pdbx_description
1 polymer ?
#
loop_
_entity_poly.entity_id
_entity_poly.type
_entity_poly.pdbx_seq_one_letter_code
_entity_poly.pdbx_strand_id
1 'polypeptide(L)'
;MYYQSFVVAGVANVTTYDAGLVSLVEEPYHIDAILIQCDEWFGNTLECWIGNERIVEIPDYLLDTNDEAAVAALATHKINLIPIDMDIPPGQIFKAALLCAANANDIRGAYKYSKLNT
;
A
#
# COMPACT_ATOMS: atom_id res chain seq x y z
N MET A 1 -3.88 -16.99 6.70
CA MET A 1 -3.21 -15.91 5.96
C MET A 1 -4.01 -15.60 4.73
N TYR A 2 -4.32 -14.33 4.51
CA TYR A 2 -5.22 -13.82 3.48
C TYR A 2 -4.54 -12.67 2.73
N TYR A 3 -5.03 -12.41 1.52
CA TYR A 3 -4.55 -11.35 0.65
C TYR A 3 -5.75 -10.56 0.10
N GLN A 4 -5.71 -9.24 0.25
CA GLN A 4 -6.72 -8.35 -0.32
C GLN A 4 -6.04 -7.35 -1.24
N SER A 5 -6.37 -7.38 -2.53
CA SER A 5 -5.84 -6.43 -3.51
C SER A 5 -6.37 -5.03 -3.26
N PHE A 6 -5.53 -4.03 -3.51
CA PHE A 6 -5.92 -2.63 -3.55
C PHE A 6 -5.32 -1.92 -4.77
N VAL A 7 -5.93 -0.81 -5.14
CA VAL A 7 -5.42 0.14 -6.12
C VAL A 7 -5.63 1.53 -5.55
N VAL A 8 -4.61 2.37 -5.62
CA VAL A 8 -4.75 3.81 -5.39
C VAL A 8 -4.58 4.49 -6.74
N ALA A 9 -5.66 5.07 -7.23
CA ALA A 9 -5.62 5.89 -8.44
C ALA A 9 -5.18 7.31 -8.05
N GLY A 10 -3.92 7.65 -8.30
CA GLY A 10 -3.35 8.89 -7.79
C GLY A 10 -3.85 10.12 -8.54
N VAL A 11 -3.97 11.23 -7.83
CA VAL A 11 -4.31 12.53 -8.40
C VAL A 11 -3.19 13.52 -8.09
N ALA A 12 -2.71 14.24 -9.11
CA ALA A 12 -1.62 15.19 -8.95
C ALA A 12 -1.89 16.20 -7.81
N ASN A 13 -0.88 16.43 -6.97
CA ASN A 13 -0.91 17.32 -5.80
C ASN A 13 -1.94 16.95 -4.71
N VAL A 14 -2.36 15.68 -4.65
CA VAL A 14 -3.37 15.21 -3.71
C VAL A 14 -2.93 13.88 -3.09
N THR A 15 -3.19 13.71 -1.79
CA THR A 15 -3.15 12.39 -1.16
C THR A 15 -4.43 11.64 -1.49
N THR A 16 -4.29 10.55 -2.22
CA THR A 16 -5.40 9.70 -2.63
C THR A 16 -5.35 8.40 -1.83
N TYR A 17 -6.49 7.90 -1.37
CA TYR A 17 -6.59 6.73 -0.50
C TYR A 17 -7.28 5.58 -1.22
N ASP A 18 -6.91 4.35 -0.89
CA ASP A 18 -7.66 3.18 -1.29
C ASP A 18 -8.93 2.99 -0.43
N ALA A 19 -9.65 1.89 -0.71
CA ALA A 19 -10.82 1.50 0.08
C ALA A 19 -10.44 1.04 1.49
N GLY A 20 -9.28 0.42 1.68
CA GLY A 20 -8.72 -0.03 2.95
C GLY A 20 -9.10 -1.47 3.35
N LEU A 21 -8.43 -1.96 4.39
CA LEU A 21 -8.70 -3.19 5.11
C LEU A 21 -9.41 -2.87 6.42
N VAL A 22 -10.70 -3.23 6.51
CA VAL A 22 -11.54 -2.96 7.69
C VAL A 22 -11.45 -4.11 8.69
N SER A 23 -11.04 -3.82 9.92
CA SER A 23 -11.06 -4.78 11.03
C SER A 23 -12.41 -4.68 11.75
N LEU A 24 -13.20 -5.75 11.76
CA LEU A 24 -14.52 -5.76 12.39
C LEU A 24 -14.42 -6.22 13.85
N VAL A 25 -15.38 -5.83 14.70
CA VAL A 25 -15.38 -6.26 16.12
C VAL A 25 -15.53 -7.77 16.26
N GLU A 26 -16.37 -8.38 15.43
CA GLU A 26 -16.57 -9.83 15.42
C GLU A 26 -15.45 -10.58 14.68
N GLU A 27 -14.66 -9.86 13.88
CA GLU A 27 -13.63 -10.42 13.03
C GLU A 27 -12.40 -9.49 12.98
N PRO A 28 -11.59 -9.47 14.06
CA PRO A 28 -10.42 -8.61 14.15
C PRO A 28 -9.30 -9.11 13.23
N TYR A 29 -8.58 -8.18 12.61
CA TYR A 29 -7.48 -8.47 11.69
C TYR A 29 -6.13 -7.98 12.19
N HIS A 30 -5.10 -8.75 11.87
CA HIS A 30 -3.69 -8.40 12.01
C HIS A 30 -3.08 -8.24 10.62
N ILE A 31 -2.44 -7.10 10.34
CA ILE A 31 -1.74 -6.86 9.09
C ILE A 31 -0.27 -7.23 9.22
N ASP A 32 0.17 -8.20 8.42
CA ASP A 32 1.56 -8.65 8.40
C ASP A 32 2.43 -7.67 7.58
N ALA A 33 1.97 -7.34 6.37
CA ALA A 33 2.72 -6.54 5.40
C ALA A 33 1.83 -5.96 4.31
N ILE A 34 2.35 -4.96 3.60
CA ILE A 34 1.85 -4.58 2.28
C ILE A 34 2.80 -5.09 1.20
N LEU A 35 2.21 -5.58 0.11
CA LEU A 35 2.92 -5.95 -1.11
C LEU A 35 2.62 -4.88 -2.14
N ILE A 36 3.64 -4.24 -2.71
CA ILE A 36 3.42 -3.10 -3.60
C ILE A 36 4.41 -3.05 -4.77
N GLN A 37 3.88 -2.55 -5.89
CA GLN A 37 4.64 -2.11 -7.04
C GLN A 37 4.20 -0.70 -7.42
N CYS A 38 5.15 0.13 -7.83
CA CYS A 38 4.85 1.42 -8.43
C CYS A 38 4.83 1.27 -9.95
N ASP A 39 3.95 1.99 -10.65
CA ASP A 39 3.97 1.96 -12.11
C ASP A 39 5.23 2.68 -12.64
N GLU A 40 5.47 3.93 -12.20
CA GLU A 40 6.64 4.76 -12.54
C GLU A 40 7.12 5.60 -11.33
N TRP A 41 8.35 6.12 -11.38
CA TRP A 41 8.86 7.05 -10.36
C TRP A 41 8.61 8.50 -10.76
N PHE A 42 7.81 9.21 -9.97
CA PHE A 42 7.46 10.61 -10.18
C PHE A 42 7.65 11.49 -8.94
N GLY A 43 8.39 11.01 -7.93
CA GLY A 43 8.59 11.72 -6.68
C GLY A 43 7.34 11.72 -5.80
N ASN A 44 6.53 10.66 -5.94
CA ASN A 44 5.35 10.42 -5.11
C ASN A 44 5.75 9.76 -3.80
N THR A 45 4.87 9.83 -2.81
CA THR A 45 5.07 9.19 -1.51
C THR A 45 3.97 8.17 -1.25
N LEU A 46 4.36 6.91 -1.07
CA LEU A 46 3.51 5.87 -0.53
C LEU A 46 3.33 6.12 0.97
N GLU A 47 2.08 6.12 1.40
CA GLU A 47 1.72 6.26 2.80
C GLU A 47 0.83 5.09 3.25
N CYS A 48 0.93 4.73 4.53
CA CYS A 48 -0.07 3.87 5.17
C CYS A 48 -0.64 4.54 6.39
N TRP A 49 -1.95 4.39 6.56
CA TRP A 49 -2.72 5.11 7.55
C TRP A 49 -3.60 4.18 8.36
N ILE A 50 -3.76 4.51 9.63
CA ILE A 50 -4.76 3.92 10.53
C ILE A 50 -5.52 5.05 11.22
N GLY A 51 -6.81 5.18 10.93
CA GLY A 51 -7.57 6.37 11.31
C GLY A 51 -6.95 7.66 10.75
N ASN A 52 -6.45 8.52 11.62
CA ASN A 52 -5.77 9.78 11.26
C ASN A 52 -4.24 9.73 11.49
N GLU A 53 -3.70 8.56 11.80
CA GLU A 53 -2.26 8.38 12.07
C GLU A 53 -1.59 7.76 10.84
N ARG A 54 -0.52 8.43 10.37
CA ARG A 54 0.36 7.90 9.32
C ARG A 54 1.43 7.04 9.96
N ILE A 55 1.46 5.76 9.59
CA ILE A 55 2.38 4.79 10.17
C ILE A 55 3.55 4.45 9.25
N VAL A 56 3.38 4.65 7.94
CA VAL A 56 4.43 4.44 6.94
C VAL A 56 4.44 5.63 6.00
N GLU A 57 5.64 6.03 5.63
CA GLU A 57 5.92 7.06 4.63
C GLU A 57 7.17 6.62 3.86
N ILE A 58 6.99 6.22 2.60
CA ILE A 58 8.07 5.72 1.76
C ILE A 58 8.02 6.47 0.43
N PRO A 59 9.10 7.14 0.02
CA PRO A 59 9.16 7.74 -1.30
C PRO A 59 9.23 6.67 -2.40
N ASP A 60 8.60 6.94 -3.53
CA ASP A 60 8.43 5.99 -4.64
C ASP A 60 9.74 5.48 -5.23
N TYR A 61 10.81 6.28 -5.25
CA TYR A 61 12.13 5.88 -5.75
C TYR A 61 12.79 4.72 -4.97
N LEU A 62 12.28 4.38 -3.79
CA LEU A 62 12.71 3.20 -3.03
C LEU A 62 11.92 1.92 -3.41
N LEU A 63 10.84 2.06 -4.17
CA LEU A 63 10.01 0.96 -4.61
C LEU A 63 10.43 0.50 -5.99
N ASP A 64 10.45 -0.81 -6.22
CA ASP A 64 10.54 -1.35 -7.58
C ASP A 64 9.38 -0.87 -8.48
N THR A 65 9.71 -0.52 -9.73
CA THR A 65 8.73 -0.12 -10.76
C THR A 65 8.44 -1.22 -11.78
N ASN A 66 7.27 -1.09 -12.41
CA ASN A 66 6.87 -1.85 -13.59
C ASN A 66 7.10 -1.10 -14.92
N ASP A 67 7.77 0.06 -14.91
CA ASP A 67 8.09 0.86 -16.09
C ASP A 67 8.88 0.05 -17.15
N GLU A 68 8.31 -0.06 -18.36
CA GLU A 68 8.90 -0.78 -19.50
C GLU A 68 10.09 -0.04 -20.13
N ALA A 69 10.31 1.25 -19.84
CA ALA A 69 11.40 2.03 -20.43
C ALA A 69 12.81 1.66 -19.92
N ALA A 70 12.91 0.83 -18.87
CA ALA A 70 14.20 0.34 -18.36
C ALA A 70 14.75 -0.81 -19.23
N VAL A 71 15.85 -0.55 -19.96
CA VAL A 71 16.50 -1.39 -20.99
C VAL A 71 17.05 -2.76 -20.50
N ALA A 72 16.66 -3.27 -19.33
CA ALA A 72 17.20 -4.52 -18.77
C ALA A 72 16.10 -5.44 -18.22
N ALA A 73 16.30 -6.74 -18.45
CA ALA A 73 15.36 -7.83 -18.19
C ALA A 73 14.47 -7.65 -16.95
N LEU A 74 13.16 -7.72 -17.20
CA LEU A 74 12.09 -7.81 -16.22
C LEU A 74 12.42 -8.88 -15.17
N ALA A 75 12.61 -8.49 -13.91
CA ALA A 75 12.43 -9.46 -12.84
C ALA A 75 10.93 -9.69 -12.72
N THR A 76 10.45 -10.89 -13.04
CA THR A 76 9.04 -11.32 -12.92
C THR A 76 8.52 -11.33 -11.47
N HIS A 77 9.32 -10.86 -10.51
CA HIS A 77 9.10 -10.92 -9.06
C HIS A 77 9.42 -9.59 -8.33
N LYS A 78 9.31 -8.43 -8.99
CA LYS A 78 9.58 -7.09 -8.42
C LYS A 78 8.52 -6.61 -7.42
N ILE A 79 8.12 -7.45 -6.46
CA ILE A 79 7.13 -7.05 -5.45
C ILE A 79 7.88 -6.62 -4.20
N ASN A 80 7.74 -5.35 -3.82
CA ASN A 80 8.25 -4.85 -2.56
C ASN A 80 7.34 -5.36 -1.44
N LEU A 81 7.94 -5.98 -0.42
CA LEU A 81 7.25 -6.35 0.80
C LEU A 81 7.67 -5.38 1.91
N ILE A 82 6.72 -4.58 2.37
CA ILE A 82 6.94 -3.64 3.47
C ILE A 82 6.28 -4.24 4.71
N PRO A 83 7.06 -4.69 5.71
CA PRO A 83 6.51 -5.25 6.95
C PRO A 83 5.80 -4.14 7.73
N ILE A 84 4.59 -4.45 8.20
CA ILE A 84 3.81 -3.56 9.08
C ILE A 84 3.69 -4.18 10.47
N ASP A 85 3.37 -5.49 10.53
CA ASP A 85 3.31 -6.31 11.74
C ASP A 85 2.53 -5.65 12.89
N MET A 86 1.22 -5.41 12.68
CA MET A 86 0.37 -4.78 13.68
C MET A 86 -1.06 -5.30 13.69
N ASP A 87 -1.68 -5.26 14.88
CA ASP A 87 -3.12 -5.46 15.03
C ASP A 87 -3.88 -4.20 14.62
N ILE A 88 -4.89 -4.37 13.77
CA ILE A 88 -5.79 -3.27 13.41
C ILE A 88 -6.89 -3.21 14.48
N PRO A 89 -7.04 -2.10 15.23
CA PRO A 89 -8.05 -1.99 16.26
C PRO A 89 -9.45 -2.28 15.72
N PRO A 90 -10.29 -3.02 16.47
CA PRO A 90 -11.66 -3.30 16.06
C PRO A 90 -12.45 -2.05 15.69
N GLY A 91 -13.11 -2.08 14.53
CA GLY A 91 -13.87 -0.95 13.98
C GLY A 91 -13.02 0.08 13.22
N GLN A 92 -11.70 -0.09 13.15
CA GLN A 92 -10.83 0.78 12.36
C GLN A 92 -10.50 0.19 10.98
N ILE A 93 -9.96 1.07 10.14
CA ILE A 93 -9.54 0.76 8.78
C ILE A 93 -8.08 1.11 8.59
N PHE A 94 -7.34 0.14 8.06
CA PHE A 94 -6.00 0.35 7.54
C PHE A 94 -6.09 0.76 6.07
N LYS A 95 -5.40 1.82 5.66
CA LYS A 95 -5.44 2.32 4.28
C LYS A 95 -4.05 2.50 3.71
N ALA A 96 -3.90 2.14 2.45
CA ALA A 96 -2.80 2.57 1.61
C ALA A 96 -3.20 3.89 0.94
N ALA A 97 -2.25 4.82 0.86
CA ALA A 97 -2.44 6.08 0.19
C ALA A 97 -1.23 6.45 -0.66
N LEU A 98 -1.46 7.29 -1.65
CA LEU A 98 -0.43 7.85 -2.50
C LEU A 98 -0.56 9.36 -2.49
N LEU A 99 0.46 10.03 -1.97
CA LEU A 99 0.65 11.46 -2.14
C LEU A 99 1.40 11.68 -3.45
N CYS A 100 0.67 12.15 -4.47
CA CYS A 100 1.28 12.47 -5.75
C CYS A 100 1.86 13.89 -5.75
N ALA A 101 3.02 14.04 -6.35
CA ALA A 101 3.60 15.32 -6.69
C ALA A 101 2.91 15.92 -7.93
N ALA A 102 3.66 16.43 -8.90
CA ALA A 102 3.10 17.09 -10.08
C ALA A 102 2.44 16.12 -11.08
N ASN A 103 2.90 14.87 -11.14
CA ASN A 103 2.38 13.86 -12.07
C ASN A 103 1.50 12.86 -11.30
N ALA A 104 0.31 12.61 -11.84
CA ALA A 104 -0.55 11.54 -11.36
C ALA A 104 0.08 10.18 -11.71
N ASN A 105 0.07 9.26 -10.77
CA ASN A 105 0.47 7.88 -10.98
C ASN A 105 -0.40 6.95 -10.15
N ASP A 106 -0.50 5.70 -10.56
CA ASP A 106 -1.22 4.68 -9.83
C ASP A 106 -0.24 3.76 -9.09
N ILE A 107 -0.71 3.23 -7.96
CA ILE A 107 -0.01 2.13 -7.27
C ILE A 107 -0.97 0.96 -7.10
N ARG A 108 -0.40 -0.24 -7.21
CA ARG A 108 -1.14 -1.50 -7.11
C ARG A 108 -0.45 -2.40 -6.11
N GLY A 109 -1.25 -3.09 -5.32
CA GLY A 109 -0.71 -3.94 -4.27
C GLY A 109 -1.74 -4.84 -3.64
N ALA A 110 -1.32 -5.48 -2.55
CA ALA A 110 -2.18 -6.27 -1.70
C ALA A 110 -1.78 -6.13 -0.23
N TYR A 111 -2.79 -6.12 0.64
CA TYR A 111 -2.60 -6.36 2.07
C TYR A 111 -2.38 -7.83 2.30
N LYS A 112 -1.32 -8.19 3.03
CA LYS A 112 -1.12 -9.52 3.60
C LYS A 112 -1.50 -9.47 5.06
N TYR A 113 -2.50 -10.25 5.44
CA TYR A 113 -3.10 -10.16 6.76
C TYR A 113 -3.57 -11.53 7.26
N SER A 114 -3.85 -11.60 8.56
CA SER A 114 -4.42 -12.76 9.22
C SER A 114 -5.62 -12.35 10.07
N LYS A 115 -6.52 -13.31 10.30
CA LYS A 115 -7.60 -13.14 11.28
C LYS A 115 -7.01 -13.43 12.65
N LEU A 116 -7.28 -12.56 13.60
CA LEU A 116 -7.00 -12.83 15.00
C LEU A 116 -8.06 -13.81 15.48
N ASN A 117 -7.63 -15.00 15.88
CA ASN A 117 -8.54 -15.94 16.54
C ASN A 117 -8.84 -15.38 17.93
N THR A 118 -10.09 -14.98 18.14
CA THR A 118 -10.61 -14.57 19.45
C THR A 118 -10.62 -15.74 20.44
#